data_AF-A0A8S1KB80-F1
#
_entry.id   AF-A0A8S1KB80-F1
#
_cell.length_a   1.000
_cell.length_b   1.000
_cell.length_c   1.000
_cell.angle_alpha   90.00
_cell.angle_beta   90.00
_cell.angle_gamma   90.00
#
_symmetry.space_group_name_H-M   'P 1'
#
loop_
_entity.id
_entity.type
_entity.pdbx_description
1 polymer ?
#
loop_
_entity_poly.entity_id
_entity_poly.type
_entity_poly.pdbx_seq_one_letter_code
_entity_poly.pdbx_strand_id
1 'polypeptide(L)'
;MRIKNYLKPVVGALLIIFFILTTYYYWTNSEDYVSNIFPPQVDNDLKFFSKNVCENVTKAEVFSDWKKINEQALQLNERYSSELLKKASFVIEQLKKNQQIYTQSQGEGQQFQYYSKNLKECVNRTKISKLELEDIKNKTQQNIDQEQLAIQEISKSISTHQNRSKVLKGQQLEKQQSLDNLLDTLKGLLDQKDRLLRSYKNETELEEYQKELEEKIYYITKEMAEQEQNITASKQMIQEQQYKFNEINQKFEKVQNQLHDLKSLEQYFSQDDLYIKEDQPIIEVIQEYSKVLADRRENLKILAEKEKDQIQKQKNIQALNEIIKAQQISYQMYSSLKDIKFHCNQDDCIIGTSLENFKLSDLKEEIFKKQTYFNQIYSEKQQIEFILQKLMQLLEDQNSYHQINKQKLNKLIENQNFLNVTKNKSEELSKLNKKYDELEKQRKQLQAEVDNLIDQANDQQHQIENEVEKYNNKQITIESLKLDRNQKLNEKNQELYLQVKDCIKQKKIYENFEQKQSNLIEKANEIKAVIQTEVQQIESILNEYKVTYKDLHLQQNYDIQSKKDL
;
A
#
# COMPACT_ATOMS: atom_id res chain seq x y z
N MET A 1 55.60 76.63 -1.65
CA MET A 1 54.53 77.58 -1.26
C MET A 1 53.76 77.96 -2.53
N ARG A 2 52.45 77.66 -2.60
CA ARG A 2 51.59 77.93 -3.77
C ARG A 2 51.38 79.44 -3.92
N ILE A 3 51.96 80.06 -4.96
CA ILE A 3 51.69 81.46 -5.32
C ILE A 3 50.66 81.48 -6.44
N LYS A 4 49.60 82.28 -6.22
CA LYS A 4 48.32 82.29 -6.95
C LYS A 4 48.44 82.86 -8.37
N ASN A 5 47.58 82.33 -9.23
CA ASN A 5 47.49 82.46 -10.69
C ASN A 5 47.10 83.85 -11.26
N TYR A 6 47.37 84.96 -10.57
CA TYR A 6 47.05 86.31 -11.09
C TYR A 6 48.28 87.13 -11.54
N LEU A 7 49.50 86.59 -11.43
CA LEU A 7 50.74 87.27 -11.87
C LEU A 7 51.32 86.79 -13.21
N LYS A 8 50.70 85.78 -13.86
CA LYS A 8 51.20 85.21 -15.12
C LYS A 8 51.13 86.14 -16.35
N PRO A 9 50.17 87.08 -16.50
CA PRO A 9 50.18 87.99 -17.66
C PRO A 9 51.13 89.18 -17.47
N VAL A 10 51.57 89.49 -16.24
CA VAL A 10 52.45 90.63 -15.92
C VAL A 10 53.93 90.28 -16.10
N VAL A 11 54.33 89.03 -15.83
CA VAL A 11 55.71 88.55 -16.06
C VAL A 11 55.98 88.31 -17.56
N GLY A 12 54.95 87.97 -18.35
CA GLY A 12 55.05 87.87 -19.81
C GLY A 12 55.20 89.23 -20.50
N ALA A 13 54.52 90.28 -20.00
CA ALA A 13 54.65 91.64 -20.53
C ALA A 13 56.00 92.29 -20.19
N LEU A 14 56.57 91.99 -19.02
CA LEU A 14 57.88 92.52 -18.61
C LEU A 14 59.06 91.87 -19.36
N LEU A 15 58.95 90.61 -19.79
CA LEU A 15 59.97 89.94 -20.62
C LEU A 15 59.94 90.40 -22.09
N ILE A 16 58.79 90.84 -22.59
CA ILE A 16 58.65 91.43 -23.93
C ILE A 16 59.20 92.88 -23.93
N ILE A 17 59.02 93.64 -22.85
CA ILE A 17 59.61 94.98 -22.68
C ILE A 17 61.15 94.89 -22.49
N PHE A 18 61.66 93.86 -21.83
CA PHE A 18 63.12 93.64 -21.71
C PHE A 18 63.76 93.23 -23.05
N PHE A 19 63.06 92.44 -23.88
CA PHE A 19 63.53 92.10 -25.24
C PHE A 19 63.46 93.29 -26.22
N ILE A 20 62.44 94.15 -26.11
CA ILE A 20 62.29 95.38 -26.91
C ILE A 20 63.31 96.45 -26.49
N LEU A 21 63.72 96.52 -25.22
CA LEU A 21 64.79 97.43 -24.77
C LEU A 21 66.20 96.93 -25.12
N THR A 22 66.43 95.61 -25.19
CA THR A 22 67.72 95.06 -25.65
C THR A 22 67.90 95.14 -27.18
N THR A 23 66.82 95.13 -27.96
CA THR A 23 66.90 95.40 -29.41
C THR A 23 66.94 96.90 -29.72
N TYR A 24 66.37 97.78 -28.88
CA TYR A 24 66.51 99.24 -29.02
C TYR A 24 67.92 99.75 -28.63
N TYR A 25 68.62 99.09 -27.71
CA TYR A 25 70.00 99.42 -27.31
C TYR A 25 71.08 98.84 -28.26
N TYR A 26 70.74 97.82 -29.07
CA TYR A 26 71.61 97.31 -30.15
C TYR A 26 71.30 97.89 -31.54
N TRP A 27 70.28 98.76 -31.65
CA TRP A 27 69.89 99.43 -32.91
C TRP A 27 70.17 100.95 -32.90
N THR A 28 70.76 101.49 -31.83
CA THR A 28 71.13 102.91 -31.68
C THR A 28 72.64 103.16 -31.57
N ASN A 29 73.47 102.18 -31.98
CA ASN A 29 74.91 102.34 -32.15
C ASN A 29 75.39 101.52 -33.35
N SER A 30 75.06 101.98 -34.57
CA SER A 30 75.87 101.91 -35.80
C SER A 30 74.99 102.09 -37.04
N GLU A 31 74.39 103.27 -37.18
CA GLU A 31 73.99 103.82 -38.49
C GLU A 31 74.58 105.22 -38.58
N ASP A 32 75.87 105.27 -38.90
CA ASP A 32 76.52 106.43 -39.52
C ASP A 32 77.48 105.85 -40.56
N TYR A 33 77.11 106.05 -41.82
CA TYR A 33 77.90 106.05 -43.06
C TYR A 33 77.04 105.53 -44.22
N VAL A 34 76.06 106.33 -44.61
CA VAL A 34 75.57 106.37 -46.00
C VAL A 34 75.59 107.82 -46.47
N SER A 35 76.09 107.98 -47.69
CA SER A 35 76.12 109.21 -48.51
C SER A 35 77.27 110.19 -48.25
N ASN A 36 78.33 110.05 -49.05
CA ASN A 36 78.71 111.10 -49.98
C ASN A 36 79.77 110.58 -50.95
N ILE A 37 79.49 110.74 -52.26
CA ILE A 37 80.37 111.28 -53.30
C ILE A 37 79.92 110.67 -54.64
N PHE A 38 79.06 111.41 -55.33
CA PHE A 38 79.08 111.58 -56.79
C PHE A 38 78.66 113.05 -57.08
N PRO A 39 79.09 113.65 -58.20
CA PRO A 39 80.02 114.79 -58.31
C PRO A 39 79.31 116.15 -58.58
N PRO A 40 79.98 117.35 -58.60
CA PRO A 40 80.78 117.83 -59.76
C PRO A 40 82.01 118.76 -59.48
N GLN A 41 82.93 118.75 -60.45
CA GLN A 41 83.88 119.77 -60.98
C GLN A 41 84.24 121.06 -60.20
N VAL A 42 85.53 121.43 -60.16
CA VAL A 42 86.19 122.45 -61.04
C VAL A 42 87.64 122.73 -60.56
N ASP A 43 88.55 122.65 -61.54
CA ASP A 43 89.82 123.36 -61.76
C ASP A 43 90.61 124.08 -60.63
N ASN A 44 91.94 123.94 -60.83
CA ASN A 44 93.00 124.94 -60.61
C ASN A 44 93.42 125.26 -59.17
N ASP A 45 94.54 124.66 -58.76
CA ASP A 45 95.86 125.32 -58.68
C ASP A 45 96.74 124.55 -57.68
N LEU A 46 98.05 124.32 -57.83
CA LEU A 46 99.06 124.65 -58.82
C LEU A 46 100.31 123.87 -58.38
N LYS A 47 101.11 123.42 -59.34
CA LYS A 47 102.58 123.51 -59.33
C LYS A 47 103.29 123.32 -57.98
N PHE A 48 103.82 122.13 -57.72
CA PHE A 48 105.23 121.97 -57.36
C PHE A 48 105.76 120.54 -57.60
N PHE A 49 105.63 120.04 -58.83
CA PHE A 49 106.75 119.32 -59.44
C PHE A 49 106.95 119.90 -60.84
N SER A 50 108.10 120.53 -60.98
CA SER A 50 108.53 121.41 -62.06
C SER A 50 108.73 120.68 -63.39
N LYS A 51 108.25 121.32 -64.47
CA LYS A 51 108.82 121.61 -65.81
C LYS A 51 110.15 120.97 -66.30
N ASN A 52 110.66 119.89 -65.71
CA ASN A 52 111.91 119.22 -66.09
C ASN A 52 111.76 117.70 -66.33
N VAL A 53 110.55 117.14 -66.29
CA VAL A 53 110.29 115.74 -66.70
C VAL A 53 109.33 115.65 -67.89
N CYS A 54 108.64 116.74 -68.24
CA CYS A 54 107.81 116.86 -69.44
C CYS A 54 108.59 117.19 -70.74
N GLU A 55 109.91 117.06 -70.77
CA GLU A 55 110.69 117.22 -72.01
C GLU A 55 111.42 115.96 -72.48
N ASN A 56 111.15 114.76 -71.94
CA ASN A 56 111.90 113.56 -72.39
C ASN A 56 111.22 112.18 -72.43
N VAL A 57 109.89 112.04 -72.43
CA VAL A 57 109.28 110.72 -72.76
C VAL A 57 108.00 110.85 -73.60
N THR A 58 108.17 111.27 -74.84
CA THR A 58 107.19 111.16 -75.94
C THR A 58 107.49 109.93 -76.82
N LYS A 59 107.55 108.72 -76.21
CA LYS A 59 107.60 107.42 -76.92
C LYS A 59 107.41 106.24 -75.94
N ALA A 60 106.21 105.64 -75.86
CA ALA A 60 105.99 104.24 -75.42
C ALA A 60 104.51 103.80 -75.58
N GLU A 61 104.26 102.71 -76.31
CA GLU A 61 102.96 102.09 -76.68
C GLU A 61 102.13 101.45 -75.52
N VAL A 62 102.36 101.79 -74.25
CA VAL A 62 101.89 100.97 -73.10
C VAL A 62 100.46 101.28 -72.62
N PHE A 63 99.79 102.33 -73.11
CA PHE A 63 98.52 102.80 -72.53
C PHE A 63 97.21 102.35 -73.23
N SER A 64 97.24 101.74 -74.41
CA SER A 64 96.00 101.26 -75.06
C SER A 64 95.51 99.90 -74.55
N ASP A 65 96.44 99.02 -74.14
CA ASP A 65 96.10 97.66 -73.71
C ASP A 65 95.49 97.64 -72.29
N TRP A 66 95.89 98.58 -71.44
CA TRP A 66 95.41 98.67 -70.06
C TRP A 66 93.92 99.03 -69.94
N LYS A 67 93.39 99.84 -70.87
CA LYS A 67 91.97 100.23 -70.88
C LYS A 67 91.07 99.04 -71.27
N LYS A 68 91.52 98.21 -72.21
CA LYS A 68 90.78 97.04 -72.71
C LYS A 68 90.65 95.95 -71.64
N ILE A 69 91.71 95.72 -70.86
CA ILE A 69 91.73 94.76 -69.77
C ILE A 69 90.76 95.15 -68.65
N ASN A 70 90.66 96.45 -68.32
CA ASN A 70 89.81 96.92 -67.23
C ASN A 70 88.30 96.86 -67.56
N GLU A 71 87.92 97.15 -68.82
CA GLU A 71 86.53 97.00 -69.28
C GLU A 71 86.09 95.52 -69.33
N GLN A 72 87.00 94.62 -69.71
CA GLN A 72 86.74 93.17 -69.69
C GLN A 72 86.59 92.63 -68.27
N ALA A 73 87.42 93.08 -67.32
CA ALA A 73 87.30 92.71 -65.90
C ALA A 73 85.99 93.21 -65.27
N LEU A 74 85.53 94.41 -65.64
CA LEU A 74 84.26 94.98 -65.15
C LEU A 74 83.06 94.17 -65.66
N GLN A 75 83.01 93.84 -66.96
CA GLN A 75 81.94 93.01 -67.53
C GLN A 75 81.94 91.58 -66.97
N LEU A 76 83.13 91.02 -66.68
CA LEU A 76 83.25 89.73 -66.01
C LEU A 76 82.65 89.80 -64.59
N ASN A 77 82.98 90.85 -63.84
CA ASN A 77 82.45 91.07 -62.50
C ASN A 77 80.93 91.23 -62.49
N GLU A 78 80.38 92.04 -63.39
CA GLU A 78 78.93 92.24 -63.47
C GLU A 78 78.18 90.95 -63.84
N ARG A 79 78.73 90.13 -64.75
CA ARG A 79 78.12 88.86 -65.15
C ARG A 79 78.11 87.85 -64.01
N TYR A 80 79.27 87.61 -63.38
CA TYR A 80 79.38 86.63 -62.30
C TYR A 80 78.68 87.08 -61.02
N SER A 81 78.75 88.37 -60.66
CA SER A 81 78.03 88.89 -59.49
C SER A 81 76.51 88.80 -59.67
N SER A 82 75.98 89.13 -60.85
CA SER A 82 74.54 88.99 -61.15
C SER A 82 74.05 87.55 -61.07
N GLU A 83 74.85 86.60 -61.58
CA GLU A 83 74.48 85.18 -61.59
C GLU A 83 74.61 84.53 -60.20
N LEU A 84 75.65 84.88 -59.44
CA LEU A 84 75.82 84.46 -58.05
C LEU A 84 74.73 85.05 -57.15
N LEU A 85 74.38 86.33 -57.31
CA LEU A 85 73.31 86.96 -56.53
C LEU A 85 71.94 86.32 -56.83
N LYS A 86 71.67 85.95 -58.09
CA LYS A 86 70.44 85.22 -58.46
C LYS A 86 70.38 83.85 -57.80
N LYS A 87 71.46 83.06 -57.87
CA LYS A 87 71.50 81.72 -57.24
C LYS A 87 71.47 81.77 -55.72
N ALA A 88 72.18 82.71 -55.10
CA ALA A 88 72.12 82.94 -53.65
C ALA A 88 70.71 83.34 -53.20
N SER A 89 70.04 84.21 -53.96
CA SER A 89 68.64 84.59 -53.69
C SER A 89 67.70 83.38 -53.77
N PHE A 90 67.88 82.50 -54.76
CA PHE A 90 67.12 81.25 -54.87
C PHE A 90 67.36 80.31 -53.69
N VAL A 91 68.61 80.10 -53.28
CA VAL A 91 68.95 79.28 -52.11
C VAL A 91 68.33 79.85 -50.83
N ILE A 92 68.38 81.17 -50.63
CA ILE A 92 67.74 81.84 -49.49
C ILE A 92 66.21 81.63 -49.52
N GLU A 93 65.58 81.67 -50.68
CA GLU A 93 64.15 81.41 -50.82
C GLU A 93 63.80 79.95 -50.48
N GLN A 94 64.61 78.98 -50.92
CA GLN A 94 64.43 77.57 -50.57
C GLN A 94 64.66 77.30 -49.08
N LEU A 95 65.65 77.96 -48.46
CA LEU A 95 65.87 77.89 -47.01
C LEU A 95 64.70 78.46 -46.21
N LYS A 96 64.11 79.58 -46.66
CA LYS A 96 62.87 80.14 -46.08
C LYS A 96 61.70 79.15 -46.18
N LYS A 97 61.53 78.49 -47.33
CA LYS A 97 60.52 77.42 -47.51
C LYS A 97 60.78 76.25 -46.56
N ASN A 98 62.03 75.82 -46.39
CA ASN A 98 62.39 74.76 -45.45
C ASN A 98 62.11 75.14 -43.98
N GLN A 99 62.36 76.40 -43.61
CA GLN A 99 62.07 76.91 -42.26
C GLN A 99 60.55 76.96 -41.97
N GLN A 100 59.74 77.26 -42.98
CA GLN A 100 58.28 77.18 -42.88
C GLN A 100 57.80 75.74 -42.67
N ILE A 101 58.36 74.76 -43.41
CA ILE A 101 58.07 73.33 -43.22
C ILE A 101 58.49 72.86 -41.83
N TYR A 102 59.66 73.28 -41.34
CA TYR A 102 60.13 72.96 -39.98
C TYR A 102 59.17 73.49 -38.91
N THR A 103 58.69 74.74 -39.05
CA THR A 103 57.75 75.35 -38.12
C THR A 103 56.39 74.64 -38.13
N GLN A 104 55.91 74.21 -39.30
CA GLN A 104 54.69 73.38 -39.42
C GLN A 104 54.89 72.01 -38.76
N SER A 105 56.04 71.36 -38.97
CA SER A 105 56.35 70.05 -38.38
C SER A 105 56.42 70.06 -36.83
N GLN A 106 56.89 71.16 -36.23
CA GLN A 106 56.94 71.33 -34.77
C GLN A 106 55.54 71.40 -34.14
N GLY A 107 54.62 72.14 -34.77
CA GLY A 107 53.22 72.21 -34.35
C GLY A 107 52.49 70.87 -34.52
N GLU A 108 52.75 70.16 -35.62
CA GLU A 108 52.16 68.85 -35.89
C GLU A 108 52.75 67.74 -35.00
N GLY A 109 54.01 67.83 -34.57
CA GLY A 109 54.65 66.85 -33.68
C GLY A 109 53.99 66.75 -32.29
N GLN A 110 53.53 67.86 -31.72
CA GLN A 110 52.80 67.85 -30.45
C GLN A 110 51.39 67.25 -30.61
N GLN A 111 50.72 67.52 -31.73
CA GLN A 111 49.42 66.92 -32.04
C GLN A 111 49.55 65.42 -32.30
N PHE A 112 50.62 64.98 -32.94
CA PHE A 112 50.91 63.55 -33.18
C PHE A 112 51.04 62.77 -31.87
N GLN A 113 51.79 63.29 -30.88
CA GLN A 113 51.90 62.67 -29.57
C GLN A 113 50.55 62.58 -28.83
N TYR A 114 49.72 63.61 -28.95
CA TYR A 114 48.36 63.62 -28.39
C TYR A 114 47.46 62.53 -29.00
N TYR A 115 47.42 62.42 -30.33
CA TYR A 115 46.60 61.40 -31.01
C TYR A 115 47.15 59.98 -30.81
N SER A 116 48.47 59.81 -30.76
CA SER A 116 49.11 58.53 -30.43
C SER A 116 48.72 58.04 -29.02
N LYS A 117 48.78 58.93 -28.03
CA LYS A 117 48.39 58.63 -26.65
C LYS A 117 46.90 58.27 -26.57
N ASN A 118 46.03 59.07 -27.20
CA ASN A 118 44.59 58.83 -27.19
C ASN A 118 44.21 57.51 -27.86
N LEU A 119 44.84 57.16 -28.98
CA LEU A 119 44.63 55.89 -29.66
C LEU A 119 45.04 54.71 -28.75
N LYS A 120 46.19 54.80 -28.09
CA LYS A 120 46.68 53.78 -27.15
C LYS A 120 45.76 53.62 -25.94
N GLU A 121 45.30 54.73 -25.36
CA GLU A 121 44.31 54.72 -24.27
C GLU A 121 42.95 54.15 -24.72
N CYS A 122 42.53 54.42 -25.95
CA CYS A 122 41.31 53.85 -26.51
C CYS A 122 41.42 52.32 -26.65
N VAL A 123 42.49 51.82 -27.27
CA VAL A 123 42.73 50.38 -27.43
C VAL A 123 42.80 49.67 -26.07
N ASN A 124 43.46 50.27 -25.08
CA ASN A 124 43.52 49.71 -23.73
C ASN A 124 42.13 49.63 -23.07
N ARG A 125 41.30 50.67 -23.18
CA ARG A 125 39.91 50.65 -22.68
C ARG A 125 39.09 49.55 -23.33
N THR A 126 39.17 49.38 -24.65
CA THR A 126 38.47 48.30 -25.37
C THR A 126 38.91 46.91 -24.93
N LYS A 127 40.21 46.72 -24.66
CA LYS A 127 40.75 45.45 -24.15
C LYS A 127 40.21 45.10 -22.76
N ILE A 128 40.11 46.09 -21.87
CA ILE A 128 39.51 45.93 -20.54
C ILE A 128 38.03 45.58 -20.66
N SER A 129 37.26 46.34 -21.43
CA SER A 129 35.83 46.09 -21.63
C SER A 129 35.54 44.69 -22.21
N LYS A 130 36.41 44.18 -23.09
CA LYS A 130 36.32 42.81 -23.60
C LYS A 130 36.56 41.75 -22.50
N LEU A 131 37.51 41.99 -21.60
CA LEU A 131 37.76 41.10 -20.46
C LEU A 131 36.60 41.12 -19.46
N GLU A 132 36.05 42.30 -19.16
CA GLU A 132 34.86 42.44 -18.31
C GLU A 132 33.63 41.72 -18.90
N LEU A 133 33.47 41.76 -20.23
CA LEU A 133 32.41 41.03 -20.92
C LEU A 133 32.55 39.50 -20.74
N GLU A 134 33.76 38.97 -20.87
CA GLU A 134 34.01 37.53 -20.67
C GLU A 134 33.87 37.13 -19.19
N ASP A 135 34.24 38.01 -18.26
CA ASP A 135 34.04 37.81 -16.81
C ASP A 135 32.55 37.74 -16.45
N ILE A 136 31.72 38.64 -16.99
CA ILE A 136 30.25 38.59 -16.83
C ILE A 136 29.71 37.26 -17.37
N LYS A 137 30.12 36.87 -18.57
CA LYS A 137 29.68 35.61 -19.18
C LYS A 137 30.04 34.40 -18.31
N ASN A 138 31.28 34.33 -17.83
CA ASN A 138 31.78 33.20 -17.06
C ASN A 138 31.13 33.12 -15.66
N LYS A 139 31.08 34.23 -14.92
CA LYS A 139 30.47 34.26 -13.58
C LYS A 139 29.00 33.87 -13.61
N THR A 140 28.25 34.42 -14.55
CA THR A 140 26.81 34.13 -14.62
C THR A 140 26.55 32.71 -15.14
N GLN A 141 27.39 32.18 -16.03
CA GLN A 141 27.31 30.77 -16.45
C GLN A 141 27.63 29.81 -15.29
N GLN A 142 28.65 30.08 -14.48
CA GLN A 142 28.96 29.27 -13.30
C GLN A 142 27.78 29.20 -12.32
N ASN A 143 27.09 30.33 -12.08
CA ASN A 143 25.90 30.34 -11.23
C ASN A 143 24.76 29.50 -11.83
N ILE A 144 24.55 29.56 -13.16
CA ILE A 144 23.57 28.71 -13.86
C ILE A 144 23.94 27.23 -13.73
N ASP A 145 25.22 26.87 -13.87
CA ASP A 145 25.69 25.48 -13.78
C ASP A 145 25.51 24.92 -12.36
N GLN A 146 25.74 25.73 -11.32
CA GLN A 146 25.47 25.35 -9.93
C GLN A 146 23.99 25.05 -9.68
N GLU A 147 23.10 25.90 -10.19
CA GLU A 147 21.66 25.69 -10.07
C GLU A 147 21.18 24.46 -10.88
N GLN A 148 21.79 24.20 -12.04
CA GLN A 148 21.51 22.99 -12.83
C GLN A 148 21.94 21.71 -12.12
N LEU A 149 23.08 21.71 -11.42
CA LEU A 149 23.49 20.57 -10.59
C LEU A 149 22.50 20.32 -9.45
N ALA A 150 22.04 21.38 -8.77
CA ALA A 150 21.03 21.26 -7.72
C ALA A 150 19.72 20.66 -8.27
N ILE A 151 19.29 21.04 -9.48
CA ILE A 151 18.13 20.44 -10.15
C ILE A 151 18.33 18.93 -10.41
N GLN A 152 19.52 18.50 -10.81
CA GLN A 152 19.80 17.07 -11.03
C GLN A 152 19.70 16.27 -9.73
N GLU A 153 20.17 16.82 -8.61
CA GLU A 153 20.06 16.18 -7.29
C GLU A 153 18.62 16.07 -6.83
N ILE A 154 17.84 17.15 -6.95
CA ILE A 154 16.39 17.14 -6.65
C ILE A 154 15.67 16.11 -7.53
N SER A 155 16.01 16.03 -8.82
CA SER A 155 15.40 15.06 -9.75
C SER A 155 15.66 13.61 -9.34
N LYS A 156 16.87 13.30 -8.84
CA LYS A 156 17.20 11.98 -8.27
C LYS A 156 16.41 11.70 -6.98
N SER A 157 16.23 12.71 -6.14
CA SER A 157 15.43 12.63 -4.91
C SER A 157 13.97 12.28 -5.23
N ILE A 158 13.34 13.01 -6.16
CA ILE A 158 11.97 12.76 -6.64
C ILE A 158 11.83 11.32 -7.13
N SER A 159 12.74 10.85 -7.99
CA SER A 159 12.70 9.48 -8.50
C SER A 159 12.81 8.42 -7.39
N THR A 160 13.62 8.69 -6.37
CA THR A 160 13.77 7.79 -5.21
C THR A 160 12.47 7.67 -4.42
N HIS A 161 11.81 8.79 -4.14
CA HIS A 161 10.51 8.79 -3.45
C HIS A 161 9.39 8.16 -4.28
N GLN A 162 9.37 8.38 -5.60
CA GLN A 162 8.43 7.73 -6.51
C GLN A 162 8.57 6.21 -6.52
N ASN A 163 9.80 5.70 -6.55
CA ASN A 163 10.06 4.25 -6.48
C ASN A 163 9.60 3.66 -5.15
N ARG A 164 9.88 4.34 -4.02
CA ARG A 164 9.39 3.91 -2.70
C ARG A 164 7.86 3.90 -2.64
N SER A 165 7.20 4.95 -3.12
CA SER A 165 5.73 5.02 -3.18
C SER A 165 5.14 3.87 -4.00
N LYS A 166 5.76 3.51 -5.13
CA LYS A 166 5.32 2.37 -5.96
C LYS A 166 5.43 1.04 -5.22
N VAL A 167 6.52 0.80 -4.49
CA VAL A 167 6.70 -0.42 -3.68
C VAL A 167 5.65 -0.50 -2.58
N LEU A 168 5.42 0.60 -1.86
CA LEU A 168 4.41 0.67 -0.79
C LEU A 168 3.00 0.39 -1.33
N LYS A 169 2.63 0.96 -2.49
CA LYS A 169 1.34 0.65 -3.15
C LYS A 169 1.22 -0.82 -3.56
N GLY A 170 2.32 -1.45 -3.98
CA GLY A 170 2.34 -2.89 -4.27
C GLY A 170 2.06 -3.72 -3.02
N GLN A 171 2.78 -3.44 -1.93
CA GLN A 171 2.57 -4.09 -0.63
C GLN A 171 1.15 -3.86 -0.09
N GLN A 172 0.62 -2.64 -0.24
CA GLN A 172 -0.74 -2.29 0.14
C GLN A 172 -1.74 -3.17 -0.61
N LEU A 173 -1.59 -3.35 -1.93
CA LEU A 173 -2.49 -4.16 -2.73
C LEU A 173 -2.48 -5.64 -2.33
N GLU A 174 -1.30 -6.22 -2.11
CA GLU A 174 -1.15 -7.61 -1.65
C GLU A 174 -1.82 -7.83 -0.28
N LYS A 175 -1.62 -6.89 0.64
CA LYS A 175 -2.21 -6.92 1.99
C LYS A 175 -3.71 -6.69 1.95
N GLN A 176 -4.21 -5.80 1.09
CA GLN A 176 -5.63 -5.58 0.86
C GLN A 176 -6.32 -6.83 0.32
N GLN A 177 -5.74 -7.50 -0.69
CA GLN A 177 -6.28 -8.77 -1.20
C GLN A 177 -6.33 -9.85 -0.12
N SER A 178 -5.30 -9.92 0.73
CA SER A 178 -5.27 -10.85 1.86
C SER A 178 -6.38 -10.53 2.88
N LEU A 179 -6.66 -9.25 3.11
CA LEU A 179 -7.73 -8.78 3.99
C LEU A 179 -9.11 -9.11 3.43
N ASP A 180 -9.32 -8.91 2.12
CA ASP A 180 -10.57 -9.21 1.44
C ASP A 180 -10.88 -10.73 1.53
N ASN A 181 -9.88 -11.59 1.26
CA ASN A 181 -10.02 -13.04 1.41
C ASN A 181 -10.37 -13.46 2.86
N LEU A 182 -9.78 -12.79 3.85
CA LEU A 182 -10.05 -13.04 5.26
C LEU A 182 -11.47 -12.59 5.65
N LEU A 183 -11.93 -11.44 5.14
CA LEU A 183 -13.29 -10.93 5.32
C LEU A 183 -14.33 -11.90 4.75
N ASP A 184 -14.10 -12.44 3.56
CA ASP A 184 -14.97 -13.45 2.95
C ASP A 184 -15.03 -14.73 3.79
N THR A 185 -13.88 -15.17 4.31
CA THR A 185 -13.81 -16.33 5.22
C THR A 185 -14.59 -16.08 6.51
N LEU A 186 -14.41 -14.91 7.13
CA LEU A 186 -15.13 -14.51 8.35
C LEU A 186 -16.64 -14.45 8.12
N LYS A 187 -17.09 -13.96 6.96
CA LYS A 187 -18.50 -13.93 6.58
C LYS A 187 -19.10 -15.34 6.49
N GLY A 188 -18.38 -16.27 5.87
CA GLY A 188 -18.79 -17.68 5.81
C GLY A 188 -18.88 -18.35 7.18
N LEU A 189 -17.96 -18.03 8.10
CA LEU A 189 -18.02 -18.53 9.49
C LEU A 189 -19.16 -17.89 10.29
N LEU A 190 -19.48 -16.62 10.04
CA LEU A 190 -20.62 -15.92 10.64
C LEU A 190 -21.94 -16.59 10.24
N ASP A 191 -22.10 -16.91 8.95
CA ASP A 191 -23.27 -17.64 8.46
C ASP A 191 -23.40 -19.03 9.10
N GLN A 192 -22.29 -19.75 9.28
CA GLN A 192 -22.27 -21.05 9.97
C GLN A 192 -22.65 -20.90 11.44
N LYS A 193 -22.11 -19.88 12.11
CA LYS A 193 -22.38 -19.55 13.51
C LYS A 193 -23.84 -19.21 13.72
N ASP A 194 -24.43 -18.39 12.86
CA ASP A 194 -25.85 -18.01 12.94
C ASP A 194 -26.79 -19.21 12.73
N ARG A 195 -26.43 -20.14 11.85
CA ARG A 195 -27.20 -21.38 11.66
C ARG A 195 -27.17 -22.26 12.91
N LEU A 196 -26.00 -22.39 13.54
CA LEU A 196 -25.85 -23.16 14.78
C LEU A 196 -26.55 -22.48 15.96
N LEU A 197 -26.43 -21.16 16.11
CA LEU A 197 -27.07 -20.36 17.18
C LEU A 197 -28.59 -20.46 17.17
N ARG A 198 -29.23 -20.43 16.01
CA ARG A 198 -30.70 -20.63 15.91
C ARG A 198 -31.16 -21.99 16.43
N SER A 199 -30.26 -22.96 16.51
CA SER A 199 -30.55 -24.31 16.97
C SER A 199 -30.09 -24.61 18.40
N TYR A 200 -29.43 -23.64 19.05
CA TYR A 200 -28.73 -23.84 20.31
C TYR A 200 -29.51 -23.26 21.50
N LYS A 201 -29.53 -24.00 22.62
CA LYS A 201 -30.00 -23.54 23.93
C LYS A 201 -28.82 -23.56 24.91
N ASN A 202 -28.88 -22.69 25.90
CA ASN A 202 -27.83 -22.32 26.85
C ASN A 202 -27.06 -23.51 27.47
N GLU A 203 -25.71 -23.46 27.48
CA GLU A 203 -24.83 -24.59 27.88
C GLU A 203 -25.01 -25.00 29.34
N THR A 204 -25.14 -24.02 30.24
CA THR A 204 -25.28 -24.24 31.69
C THR A 204 -26.61 -24.93 32.02
N GLU A 205 -27.68 -24.59 31.31
CA GLU A 205 -28.98 -25.23 31.45
C GLU A 205 -28.96 -26.69 30.95
N LEU A 206 -28.11 -27.00 29.95
CA LEU A 206 -27.96 -28.35 29.43
C LEU A 206 -27.18 -29.26 30.39
N GLU A 207 -26.18 -28.75 31.10
CA GLU A 207 -25.44 -29.52 32.11
C GLU A 207 -26.28 -29.84 33.35
N GLU A 208 -27.05 -28.88 33.86
CA GLU A 208 -27.98 -29.11 34.97
C GLU A 208 -29.07 -30.11 34.59
N TYR A 209 -29.63 -29.98 33.39
CA TYR A 209 -30.63 -30.92 32.87
C TYR A 209 -30.05 -32.33 32.62
N GLN A 210 -28.78 -32.43 32.22
CA GLN A 210 -28.09 -33.72 32.08
C GLN A 210 -28.06 -34.47 33.40
N LYS A 211 -27.66 -33.78 34.48
CA LYS A 211 -27.55 -34.37 35.81
C LYS A 211 -28.91 -34.83 36.33
N GLU A 212 -29.94 -34.01 36.12
CA GLU A 212 -31.32 -34.35 36.48
C GLU A 212 -31.84 -35.57 35.71
N LEU A 213 -31.54 -35.68 34.41
CA LEU A 213 -31.91 -36.84 33.60
C LEU A 213 -31.20 -38.12 34.07
N GLU A 214 -29.90 -38.05 34.34
CA GLU A 214 -29.11 -39.19 34.83
C GLU A 214 -29.64 -39.73 36.17
N GLU A 215 -29.95 -38.83 37.11
CA GLU A 215 -30.55 -39.20 38.41
C GLU A 215 -31.93 -39.85 38.24
N LYS A 216 -32.79 -39.30 37.37
CA LYS A 216 -34.13 -39.85 37.10
C LYS A 216 -34.08 -41.21 36.39
N ILE A 217 -33.19 -41.36 35.40
CA ILE A 217 -32.98 -42.64 34.71
C ILE A 217 -32.51 -43.70 35.72
N TYR A 218 -31.54 -43.35 36.56
CA TYR A 218 -31.03 -44.27 37.59
C TYR A 218 -32.14 -44.74 38.53
N TYR A 219 -32.93 -43.80 39.08
CA TYR A 219 -33.99 -44.12 40.04
C TYR A 219 -35.09 -44.99 39.42
N ILE A 220 -35.60 -44.65 38.23
CA ILE A 220 -36.62 -45.45 37.55
C ILE A 220 -36.08 -46.83 37.15
N THR A 221 -34.83 -46.93 36.70
CA THR A 221 -34.21 -48.22 36.37
C THR A 221 -34.14 -49.13 37.60
N LYS A 222 -33.77 -48.57 38.76
CA LYS A 222 -33.74 -49.31 40.02
C LYS A 222 -35.14 -49.79 40.44
N GLU A 223 -36.14 -48.91 40.41
CA GLU A 223 -37.53 -49.28 40.72
C GLU A 223 -38.05 -50.38 39.78
N MET A 224 -37.72 -50.31 38.49
CA MET A 224 -38.11 -51.33 37.53
C MET A 224 -37.47 -52.69 37.82
N ALA A 225 -36.20 -52.73 38.22
CA ALA A 225 -35.53 -53.97 38.60
C ALA A 225 -36.18 -54.61 39.84
N GLU A 226 -36.53 -53.80 40.85
CA GLU A 226 -37.26 -54.26 42.04
C GLU A 226 -38.68 -54.75 41.67
N GLN A 227 -39.37 -54.07 40.76
CA GLN A 227 -40.67 -54.49 40.24
C GLN A 227 -40.59 -55.82 39.47
N GLU A 228 -39.56 -56.04 38.65
CA GLU A 228 -39.36 -57.30 37.92
C GLU A 228 -39.14 -58.49 38.87
N GLN A 229 -38.40 -58.29 39.95
CA GLN A 229 -38.24 -59.29 41.00
C GLN A 229 -39.58 -59.61 41.67
N ASN A 230 -40.36 -58.59 42.02
CA ASN A 230 -41.68 -58.77 42.63
C ASN A 230 -42.67 -59.45 41.69
N ILE A 231 -42.70 -59.10 40.40
CA ILE A 231 -43.53 -59.75 39.37
C ILE A 231 -43.16 -61.23 39.25
N THR A 232 -41.86 -61.54 39.25
CA THR A 232 -41.36 -62.93 39.19
C THR A 232 -41.81 -63.72 40.41
N ALA A 233 -41.67 -63.15 41.61
CA ALA A 233 -42.11 -63.78 42.85
C ALA A 233 -43.63 -64.01 42.88
N SER A 234 -44.43 -63.02 42.49
CA SER A 234 -45.89 -63.14 42.40
C SER A 234 -46.32 -64.24 41.42
N LYS A 235 -45.64 -64.36 40.26
CA LYS A 235 -45.91 -65.45 39.29
C LYS A 235 -45.63 -66.83 39.87
N GLN A 236 -44.53 -66.99 40.61
CA GLN A 236 -44.20 -68.25 41.29
C GLN A 236 -45.27 -68.63 42.33
N MET A 237 -45.69 -67.67 43.17
CA MET A 237 -46.75 -67.89 44.16
C MET A 237 -48.09 -68.26 43.50
N ILE A 238 -48.45 -67.61 42.39
CA ILE A 238 -49.66 -67.96 41.63
C ILE A 238 -49.57 -69.39 41.09
N GLN A 239 -48.42 -69.77 40.53
CA GLN A 239 -48.21 -71.12 40.00
C GLN A 239 -48.35 -72.20 41.09
N GLU A 240 -47.78 -71.96 42.28
CA GLU A 240 -47.92 -72.86 43.43
C GLU A 240 -49.38 -72.98 43.90
N GLN A 241 -50.11 -71.86 43.97
CA GLN A 241 -51.51 -71.85 44.39
C GLN A 241 -52.43 -72.46 43.33
N GLN A 242 -52.14 -72.30 42.04
CA GLN A 242 -52.86 -72.95 40.95
C GLN A 242 -52.72 -74.48 41.02
N TYR A 243 -51.52 -74.98 41.34
CA TYR A 243 -51.31 -76.40 41.53
C TYR A 243 -52.18 -76.95 42.69
N LYS A 244 -52.18 -76.26 43.85
CA LYS A 244 -53.02 -76.62 45.00
C LYS A 244 -54.52 -76.56 44.68
N PHE A 245 -54.95 -75.54 43.95
CA PHE A 245 -56.33 -75.40 43.51
C PHE A 245 -56.75 -76.57 42.62
N ASN A 246 -55.91 -76.98 41.67
CA ASN A 246 -56.20 -78.12 40.79
C ASN A 246 -56.34 -79.42 41.58
N GLU A 247 -55.45 -79.69 42.54
CA GLU A 247 -55.54 -80.87 43.41
C GLU A 247 -56.84 -80.89 44.23
N ILE A 248 -57.21 -79.75 44.83
CA ILE A 248 -58.44 -79.63 45.63
C ILE A 248 -59.69 -79.69 44.76
N ASN A 249 -59.66 -79.10 43.56
CA ASN A 249 -60.80 -79.17 42.64
C ASN A 249 -61.07 -80.61 42.19
N GLN A 250 -60.03 -81.40 41.91
CA GLN A 250 -60.17 -82.83 41.59
C GLN A 250 -60.78 -83.61 42.77
N LYS A 251 -60.32 -83.35 44.01
CA LYS A 251 -60.90 -83.96 45.21
C LYS A 251 -62.37 -83.55 45.40
N PHE A 252 -62.68 -82.27 45.19
CA PHE A 252 -64.02 -81.72 45.29
C PHE A 252 -64.98 -82.40 44.31
N GLU A 253 -64.61 -82.49 43.02
CA GLU A 253 -65.43 -83.14 41.99
C GLU A 253 -65.71 -84.61 42.33
N LYS A 254 -64.68 -85.35 42.79
CA LYS A 254 -64.83 -86.74 43.22
C LYS A 254 -65.84 -86.88 44.37
N VAL A 255 -65.70 -86.07 45.42
CA VAL A 255 -66.59 -86.10 46.60
C VAL A 255 -68.00 -85.63 46.24
N GLN A 256 -68.14 -84.62 45.39
CA GLN A 256 -69.43 -84.13 44.90
C GLN A 256 -70.21 -85.22 44.17
N ASN A 257 -69.55 -85.95 43.26
CA ASN A 257 -70.18 -87.06 42.53
C ASN A 257 -70.58 -88.18 43.50
N GLN A 258 -69.69 -88.60 44.40
CA GLN A 258 -70.00 -89.61 45.42
C GLN A 258 -71.21 -89.22 46.29
N LEU A 259 -71.27 -87.96 46.73
CA LEU A 259 -72.37 -87.46 47.56
C LEU A 259 -73.68 -87.39 46.77
N HIS A 260 -73.63 -87.05 45.48
CA HIS A 260 -74.80 -87.06 44.59
C HIS A 260 -75.36 -88.47 44.41
N ASP A 261 -74.49 -89.47 44.19
CA ASP A 261 -74.86 -90.87 44.04
C ASP A 261 -75.52 -91.41 45.32
N LEU A 262 -74.93 -91.14 46.49
CA LEU A 262 -75.47 -91.58 47.79
C LEU A 262 -76.82 -90.93 48.12
N LYS A 263 -76.99 -89.64 47.87
CA LYS A 263 -78.28 -88.94 48.08
C LYS A 263 -79.37 -89.45 47.13
N SER A 264 -79.01 -89.74 45.89
CA SER A 264 -79.95 -90.33 44.93
C SER A 264 -80.44 -91.69 45.44
N LEU A 265 -79.51 -92.52 45.95
CA LEU A 265 -79.84 -93.81 46.55
C LEU A 265 -80.75 -93.68 47.80
N GLU A 266 -80.48 -92.72 48.69
CA GLU A 266 -81.35 -92.44 49.85
C GLU A 266 -82.76 -92.01 49.43
N GLN A 267 -82.88 -91.13 48.43
CA GLN A 267 -84.17 -90.70 47.89
C GLN A 267 -84.97 -91.87 47.34
N TYR A 268 -84.32 -92.80 46.63
CA TYR A 268 -84.98 -94.01 46.13
C TYR A 268 -85.52 -94.90 47.26
N PHE A 269 -84.80 -95.07 48.37
CA PHE A 269 -85.28 -95.84 49.53
C PHE A 269 -86.36 -95.13 50.36
N SER A 270 -86.59 -93.84 50.10
CA SER A 270 -87.56 -93.02 50.85
C SER A 270 -88.89 -92.83 50.11
N GLN A 271 -89.00 -93.27 48.84
CA GLN A 271 -90.23 -93.17 48.05
C GLN A 271 -91.23 -94.29 48.40
N ASP A 272 -92.52 -93.97 48.36
CA ASP A 272 -93.66 -94.66 49.02
C ASP A 272 -93.85 -96.17 48.75
N ASP A 273 -93.17 -96.77 47.76
CA ASP A 273 -93.32 -98.20 47.42
C ASP A 273 -92.40 -99.15 48.22
N LEU A 274 -91.38 -98.62 48.91
CA LEU A 274 -90.37 -99.39 49.65
C LEU A 274 -90.03 -98.69 50.98
N TYR A 275 -90.97 -98.66 51.94
CA TYR A 275 -90.68 -98.11 53.27
C TYR A 275 -89.72 -99.03 54.04
N ILE A 276 -88.41 -98.76 53.94
CA ILE A 276 -87.36 -99.44 54.71
C ILE A 276 -87.32 -98.82 56.11
N LYS A 277 -87.52 -99.62 57.15
CA LYS A 277 -87.32 -99.17 58.53
C LYS A 277 -85.84 -98.90 58.79
N GLU A 278 -85.52 -97.87 59.58
CA GLU A 278 -84.15 -97.39 59.76
C GLU A 278 -83.14 -98.47 60.21
N ASP A 279 -83.57 -99.43 61.01
CA ASP A 279 -82.71 -100.48 61.58
C ASP A 279 -82.73 -101.83 60.84
N GLN A 280 -83.45 -101.91 59.72
CA GLN A 280 -83.55 -103.14 58.94
C GLN A 280 -82.45 -103.16 57.85
N PRO A 281 -81.77 -104.30 57.64
CA PRO A 281 -80.82 -104.42 56.54
C PRO A 281 -81.49 -104.16 55.19
N ILE A 282 -80.92 -103.25 54.40
CA ILE A 282 -81.47 -102.82 53.11
C ILE A 282 -81.59 -104.01 52.15
N ILE A 283 -80.61 -104.92 52.17
CA ILE A 283 -80.63 -106.14 51.34
C ILE A 283 -81.80 -107.05 51.70
N GLU A 284 -82.08 -107.25 52.99
CA GLU A 284 -83.20 -108.09 53.42
C GLU A 284 -84.52 -107.50 52.91
N VAL A 285 -84.71 -106.18 53.02
CA VAL A 285 -85.93 -105.52 52.52
C VAL A 285 -86.06 -105.64 51.00
N ILE A 286 -84.97 -105.47 50.25
CA ILE A 286 -84.98 -105.65 48.79
C ILE A 286 -85.30 -107.10 48.42
N GLN A 287 -84.75 -108.09 49.13
CA GLN A 287 -85.00 -109.50 48.89
C GLN A 287 -86.45 -109.88 49.24
N GLU A 288 -86.98 -109.41 50.38
CA GLU A 288 -88.37 -109.61 50.76
C GLU A 288 -89.33 -108.96 49.76
N TYR A 289 -89.07 -107.72 49.37
CA TYR A 289 -89.86 -107.00 48.38
C TYR A 289 -89.82 -107.69 47.01
N SER A 290 -88.64 -108.11 46.54
CA SER A 290 -88.46 -108.92 45.33
C SER A 290 -89.29 -110.21 45.37
N LYS A 291 -89.32 -110.89 46.53
CA LYS A 291 -90.10 -112.11 46.73
C LYS A 291 -91.61 -111.84 46.69
N VAL A 292 -92.08 -110.80 47.38
CA VAL A 292 -93.50 -110.37 47.34
C VAL A 292 -93.93 -110.00 45.93
N LEU A 293 -93.07 -109.29 45.17
CA LEU A 293 -93.34 -108.97 43.77
C LEU A 293 -93.39 -110.23 42.90
N ALA A 294 -92.53 -111.22 43.14
CA ALA A 294 -92.57 -112.49 42.41
C ALA A 294 -93.86 -113.27 42.67
N ASP A 295 -94.29 -113.36 43.94
CA ASP A 295 -95.54 -114.01 44.31
C ASP A 295 -96.76 -113.26 43.73
N ARG A 296 -96.77 -111.93 43.78
CA ARG A 296 -97.83 -111.09 43.17
C ARG A 296 -97.86 -111.22 41.65
N ARG A 297 -96.70 -111.26 41.00
CA ARG A 297 -96.59 -111.46 39.55
C ARG A 297 -97.22 -112.78 39.13
N GLU A 298 -96.88 -113.87 39.83
CA GLU A 298 -97.40 -115.20 39.49
C GLU A 298 -98.92 -115.27 39.73
N ASN A 299 -99.40 -114.69 40.84
CA ASN A 299 -100.83 -114.61 41.12
C ASN A 299 -101.59 -113.76 40.07
N LEU A 300 -101.07 -112.59 39.69
CA LEU A 300 -101.69 -111.73 38.67
C LEU A 300 -101.64 -112.35 37.27
N LYS A 301 -100.58 -113.11 36.96
CA LYS A 301 -100.48 -113.87 35.71
C LYS A 301 -101.57 -114.94 35.65
N ILE A 302 -101.75 -115.72 36.71
CA ILE A 302 -102.83 -116.73 36.82
C ILE A 302 -104.22 -116.05 36.73
N LEU A 303 -104.43 -114.92 37.42
CA LEU A 303 -105.68 -114.17 37.38
C LEU A 303 -105.96 -113.62 35.98
N ALA A 304 -104.98 -113.03 35.29
CA ALA A 304 -105.12 -112.52 33.93
C ALA A 304 -105.39 -113.63 32.89
N GLU A 305 -104.84 -114.83 33.09
CA GLU A 305 -105.08 -115.99 32.23
C GLU A 305 -106.49 -116.58 32.41
N LYS A 306 -107.00 -116.63 33.64
CA LYS A 306 -108.32 -117.19 33.98
C LYS A 306 -109.49 -116.21 33.86
N GLU A 307 -109.23 -114.90 33.85
CA GLU A 307 -110.27 -113.87 33.79
C GLU A 307 -111.00 -113.86 32.44
N LYS A 308 -112.34 -113.86 32.51
CA LYS A 308 -113.22 -113.90 31.33
C LYS A 308 -113.74 -112.51 30.95
N ASP A 309 -113.81 -111.57 31.89
CA ASP A 309 -114.14 -110.18 31.61
C ASP A 309 -112.96 -109.46 30.95
N GLN A 310 -113.14 -108.95 29.72
CA GLN A 310 -112.09 -108.28 28.97
C GLN A 310 -111.56 -107.00 29.63
N ILE A 311 -112.41 -106.22 30.33
CA ILE A 311 -111.99 -104.99 31.00
C ILE A 311 -111.15 -105.33 32.23
N GLN A 312 -111.59 -106.29 33.03
CA GLN A 312 -110.85 -106.73 34.22
C GLN A 312 -109.55 -107.43 33.84
N LYS A 313 -109.54 -108.21 32.74
CA LYS A 313 -108.33 -108.81 32.18
C LYS A 313 -107.31 -107.76 31.75
N GLN A 314 -107.73 -106.68 31.10
CA GLN A 314 -106.82 -105.57 30.75
C GLN A 314 -106.25 -104.87 32.00
N LYS A 315 -107.06 -104.62 33.03
CA LYS A 315 -106.58 -104.07 34.31
C LYS A 315 -105.55 -104.98 34.97
N ASN A 316 -105.79 -106.29 34.98
CA ASN A 316 -104.86 -107.27 35.54
C ASN A 316 -103.55 -107.34 34.74
N ILE A 317 -103.60 -107.22 33.40
CA ILE A 317 -102.40 -107.13 32.55
C ILE A 317 -101.62 -105.83 32.81
N GLN A 318 -102.32 -104.70 33.00
CA GLN A 318 -101.68 -103.43 33.33
C GLN A 318 -100.99 -103.50 34.69
N ALA A 319 -101.67 -104.02 35.71
CA ALA A 319 -101.07 -104.27 37.03
C ALA A 319 -99.89 -105.26 36.96
N LEU A 320 -99.98 -106.30 36.12
CA LEU A 320 -98.87 -107.23 35.88
C LEU A 320 -97.66 -106.52 35.26
N ASN A 321 -97.86 -105.64 34.29
CA ASN A 321 -96.78 -104.86 33.69
C ASN A 321 -96.13 -103.89 34.69
N GLU A 322 -96.92 -103.28 35.58
CA GLU A 322 -96.41 -102.45 36.68
C GLU A 322 -95.58 -103.27 37.68
N ILE A 323 -96.03 -104.47 38.05
CA ILE A 323 -95.26 -105.39 38.90
C ILE A 323 -93.95 -105.84 38.22
N ILE A 324 -93.97 -106.12 36.91
CA ILE A 324 -92.75 -106.47 36.16
C ILE A 324 -91.75 -105.31 36.16
N LYS A 325 -92.21 -104.07 35.99
CA LYS A 325 -91.36 -102.88 36.11
C LYS A 325 -90.78 -102.74 37.52
N ALA A 326 -91.59 -102.93 38.55
CA ALA A 326 -91.13 -102.90 39.95
C ALA A 326 -90.07 -103.99 40.24
N GLN A 327 -90.19 -105.18 39.64
CA GLN A 327 -89.17 -106.24 39.77
C GLN A 327 -87.84 -105.85 39.10
N GLN A 328 -87.89 -105.24 37.92
CA GLN A 328 -86.68 -104.77 37.23
C GLN A 328 -85.95 -103.71 38.07
N ILE A 329 -86.69 -102.79 38.66
CA ILE A 329 -86.15 -101.76 39.57
C ILE A 329 -85.52 -102.43 40.79
N SER A 330 -86.21 -103.35 41.46
CA SER A 330 -85.66 -104.06 42.64
C SER A 330 -84.36 -104.82 42.34
N TYR A 331 -84.24 -105.45 41.17
CA TYR A 331 -83.00 -106.10 40.73
C TYR A 331 -81.87 -105.08 40.46
N GLN A 332 -82.18 -103.95 39.82
CA GLN A 332 -81.22 -102.87 39.60
C GLN A 332 -80.74 -102.27 40.93
N MET A 333 -81.60 -102.16 41.94
CA MET A 333 -81.24 -101.70 43.29
C MET A 333 -80.25 -102.67 43.96
N TYR A 334 -80.54 -103.97 43.91
CA TYR A 334 -79.63 -104.98 44.44
C TYR A 334 -78.26 -104.96 43.74
N SER A 335 -78.24 -104.82 42.41
CA SER A 335 -77.00 -104.69 41.64
C SER A 335 -76.24 -103.41 42.00
N SER A 336 -76.92 -102.28 42.13
CA SER A 336 -76.29 -100.98 42.45
C SER A 336 -75.67 -100.98 43.86
N LEU A 337 -76.34 -101.60 44.84
CA LEU A 337 -75.77 -101.79 46.19
C LEU A 337 -74.53 -102.70 46.17
N LYS A 338 -74.53 -103.71 45.29
CA LYS A 338 -73.37 -104.59 45.10
C LYS A 338 -72.19 -103.83 44.46
N ASP A 339 -72.45 -102.89 43.55
CA ASP A 339 -71.42 -102.07 42.92
C ASP A 339 -70.83 -101.00 43.86
N ILE A 340 -71.64 -100.48 44.80
CA ILE A 340 -71.17 -99.62 45.91
C ILE A 340 -70.17 -100.37 46.80
N LYS A 341 -70.38 -101.67 47.06
CA LYS A 341 -69.41 -102.53 47.76
C LYS A 341 -68.04 -102.58 47.06
N PHE A 342 -68.01 -102.46 45.72
CA PHE A 342 -66.78 -102.56 44.93
C PHE A 342 -66.02 -101.22 44.79
N HIS A 343 -66.67 -100.08 45.03
CA HIS A 343 -66.02 -98.76 44.92
C HIS A 343 -65.41 -98.22 46.22
N CYS A 344 -65.60 -98.90 47.35
CA CYS A 344 -64.92 -98.63 48.64
C CYS A 344 -63.57 -99.36 48.76
N ASN A 345 -62.80 -99.50 47.68
CA ASN A 345 -61.42 -99.95 47.77
C ASN A 345 -60.50 -98.75 48.00
N GLN A 346 -59.86 -98.78 49.18
CA GLN A 346 -58.79 -97.91 49.69
C GLN A 346 -59.23 -96.66 50.48
N ASP A 347 -58.93 -96.79 51.79
CA ASP A 347 -58.67 -95.82 52.86
C ASP A 347 -59.77 -94.90 53.42
N ASP A 348 -60.96 -94.77 52.81
CA ASP A 348 -61.97 -93.81 53.30
C ASP A 348 -63.39 -94.35 53.60
N CYS A 349 -63.65 -95.67 53.53
CA CYS A 349 -64.94 -96.25 53.96
C CYS A 349 -64.76 -97.09 55.23
N ILE A 350 -65.10 -96.54 56.40
CA ILE A 350 -65.34 -97.34 57.61
C ILE A 350 -66.79 -97.84 57.54
N ILE A 351 -67.08 -98.76 56.62
CA ILE A 351 -68.29 -99.57 56.72
C ILE A 351 -67.82 -100.94 57.20
N GLY A 352 -67.74 -101.07 58.53
CA GLY A 352 -67.40 -102.31 59.22
C GLY A 352 -68.52 -103.36 59.22
N THR A 353 -69.59 -103.14 58.45
CA THR A 353 -70.72 -104.05 58.32
C THR A 353 -70.66 -104.78 56.97
N SER A 354 -70.83 -106.10 56.99
CA SER A 354 -71.07 -106.86 55.76
C SER A 354 -72.29 -106.26 55.04
N LEU A 355 -72.32 -106.31 53.70
CA LEU A 355 -73.44 -105.79 52.89
C LEU A 355 -74.81 -106.32 53.35
N GLU A 356 -74.82 -107.52 53.92
CA GLU A 356 -75.97 -108.21 54.53
C GLU A 356 -76.53 -107.50 55.77
N ASN A 357 -75.71 -106.69 56.45
CA ASN A 357 -76.05 -105.94 57.66
C ASN A 357 -76.16 -104.43 57.42
N PHE A 358 -76.02 -103.95 56.18
CA PHE A 358 -76.04 -102.53 55.85
C PHE A 358 -77.45 -101.95 55.97
N LYS A 359 -77.63 -100.98 56.88
CA LYS A 359 -78.91 -100.37 57.22
C LYS A 359 -79.11 -99.02 56.56
N LEU A 360 -80.36 -98.54 56.54
CA LEU A 360 -80.66 -97.18 56.10
C LEU A 360 -80.03 -96.13 57.02
N SER A 361 -79.89 -96.41 58.32
CA SER A 361 -79.15 -95.58 59.27
C SER A 361 -77.65 -95.48 58.91
N ASP A 362 -77.01 -96.59 58.49
CA ASP A 362 -75.62 -96.60 58.04
C ASP A 362 -75.43 -95.75 56.76
N LEU A 363 -76.38 -95.81 55.82
CA LEU A 363 -76.36 -94.96 54.60
C LEU A 363 -76.50 -93.47 54.94
N LYS A 364 -77.42 -93.11 55.85
CA LYS A 364 -77.59 -91.74 56.33
C LYS A 364 -76.34 -91.22 57.05
N GLU A 365 -75.69 -92.07 57.85
CA GLU A 365 -74.43 -91.74 58.52
C GLU A 365 -73.30 -91.49 57.50
N GLU A 366 -73.19 -92.31 56.46
CA GLU A 366 -72.21 -92.12 55.39
C GLU A 366 -72.47 -90.85 54.56
N ILE A 367 -73.74 -90.56 54.25
CA ILE A 367 -74.14 -89.28 53.63
C ILE A 367 -73.73 -88.10 54.51
N PHE A 368 -73.95 -88.20 55.83
CA PHE A 368 -73.56 -87.16 56.78
C PHE A 368 -72.04 -86.97 56.84
N LYS A 369 -71.26 -88.06 56.88
CA LYS A 369 -69.78 -88.02 56.83
C LYS A 369 -69.29 -87.39 55.54
N LYS A 370 -69.79 -87.83 54.38
CA LYS A 370 -69.42 -87.28 53.06
C LYS A 370 -69.87 -85.84 52.88
N GLN A 371 -71.03 -85.44 53.41
CA GLN A 371 -71.49 -84.04 53.42
C GLN A 371 -70.58 -83.16 54.28
N THR A 372 -70.11 -83.67 55.43
CA THR A 372 -69.16 -82.96 56.30
C THR A 372 -67.82 -82.75 55.57
N TYR A 373 -67.31 -83.81 54.95
CA TYR A 373 -66.07 -83.73 54.16
C TYR A 373 -66.21 -82.84 52.92
N PHE A 374 -67.35 -82.89 52.23
CA PHE A 374 -67.69 -81.98 51.13
C PHE A 374 -67.63 -80.52 51.59
N ASN A 375 -68.24 -80.19 52.72
CA ASN A 375 -68.25 -78.82 53.25
C ASN A 375 -66.83 -78.34 53.61
N GLN A 376 -65.97 -79.22 54.14
CA GLN A 376 -64.56 -78.92 54.42
C GLN A 376 -63.78 -78.62 53.13
N ILE A 377 -63.84 -79.51 52.15
CA ILE A 377 -63.16 -79.33 50.84
C ILE A 377 -63.70 -78.08 50.12
N TYR A 378 -65.01 -77.85 50.17
CA TYR A 378 -65.62 -76.67 49.56
C TYR A 378 -65.08 -75.36 50.19
N SER A 379 -64.95 -75.32 51.52
CA SER A 379 -64.35 -74.19 52.22
C SER A 379 -62.88 -74.00 51.85
N GLU A 380 -62.09 -75.07 51.78
CA GLU A 380 -60.67 -75.00 51.36
C GLU A 380 -60.54 -74.51 49.92
N LYS A 381 -61.38 -75.01 49.01
CA LYS A 381 -61.45 -74.57 47.61
C LYS A 381 -61.73 -73.07 47.52
N GLN A 382 -62.74 -72.58 48.24
CA GLN A 382 -63.09 -71.15 48.25
C GLN A 382 -61.94 -70.28 48.80
N GLN A 383 -61.24 -70.73 49.85
CA GLN A 383 -60.11 -70.00 50.41
C GLN A 383 -58.96 -69.87 49.41
N ILE A 384 -58.61 -70.95 48.71
CA ILE A 384 -57.53 -70.93 47.73
C ILE A 384 -57.93 -70.11 46.50
N GLU A 385 -59.17 -70.21 46.05
CA GLU A 385 -59.71 -69.39 44.96
C GLU A 385 -59.62 -67.89 45.29
N PHE A 386 -59.98 -67.51 46.52
CA PHE A 386 -59.85 -66.13 46.99
C PHE A 386 -58.39 -65.65 47.06
N ILE A 387 -57.46 -66.51 47.52
CA ILE A 387 -56.03 -66.20 47.54
C ILE A 387 -55.51 -66.01 46.12
N LEU A 388 -55.89 -66.88 45.17
CA LEU A 388 -55.52 -66.77 43.76
C LEU A 388 -56.03 -65.46 43.15
N GLN A 389 -57.29 -65.08 43.39
CA GLN A 389 -57.85 -63.81 42.92
C GLN A 389 -57.05 -62.61 43.43
N LYS A 390 -56.68 -62.59 44.72
CA LYS A 390 -55.85 -61.53 45.30
C LYS A 390 -54.45 -61.46 44.69
N LEU A 391 -53.81 -62.61 44.47
CA LEU A 391 -52.48 -62.67 43.86
C LEU A 391 -52.52 -62.24 42.39
N MET A 392 -53.55 -62.60 41.64
CA MET A 392 -53.74 -62.14 40.26
C MET A 392 -53.93 -60.62 40.19
N GLN A 393 -54.76 -60.05 41.06
CA GLN A 393 -54.93 -58.59 41.14
C GLN A 393 -53.60 -57.89 41.47
N LEU A 394 -52.84 -58.40 42.45
CA LEU A 394 -51.53 -57.86 42.79
C LEU A 394 -50.56 -57.90 41.61
N LEU A 395 -50.56 -59.00 40.85
CA LEU A 395 -49.73 -59.14 39.65
C LEU A 395 -50.15 -58.16 38.55
N GLU A 396 -51.45 -57.94 38.34
CA GLU A 396 -51.95 -56.95 37.38
C GLU A 396 -51.51 -55.54 37.77
N ASP A 397 -51.65 -55.16 39.04
CA ASP A 397 -51.23 -53.86 39.55
C ASP A 397 -49.71 -53.67 39.36
N GLN A 398 -48.91 -54.67 39.75
CA GLN A 398 -47.45 -54.64 39.57
C GLN A 398 -47.03 -54.51 38.10
N ASN A 399 -47.68 -55.25 37.20
CA ASN A 399 -47.43 -55.14 35.76
C ASN A 399 -47.81 -53.76 35.22
N SER A 400 -48.93 -53.18 35.67
CA SER A 400 -49.37 -51.84 35.28
C SER A 400 -48.33 -50.78 35.67
N TYR A 401 -47.87 -50.80 36.93
CA TYR A 401 -46.81 -49.91 37.40
C TYR A 401 -45.50 -50.09 36.61
N HIS A 402 -45.11 -51.33 36.33
CA HIS A 402 -43.93 -51.62 35.53
C HIS A 402 -44.05 -51.09 34.09
N GLN A 403 -45.20 -51.21 33.44
CA GLN A 403 -45.43 -50.63 32.10
C GLN A 403 -45.38 -49.11 32.11
N ILE A 404 -45.96 -48.45 33.13
CA ILE A 404 -45.89 -47.00 33.29
C ILE A 404 -44.43 -46.54 33.43
N ASN A 405 -43.66 -47.21 34.30
CA ASN A 405 -42.25 -46.88 34.50
C ASN A 405 -41.40 -47.16 33.25
N LYS A 406 -41.70 -48.23 32.50
CA LYS A 406 -41.08 -48.49 31.20
C LYS A 406 -41.32 -47.37 30.18
N GLN A 407 -42.55 -46.86 30.09
CA GLN A 407 -42.86 -45.72 29.22
C GLN A 407 -42.13 -44.44 29.65
N LYS A 408 -42.06 -44.17 30.96
CA LYS A 408 -41.28 -43.03 31.50
C LYS A 408 -39.80 -43.17 31.15
N LEU A 409 -39.22 -44.35 31.34
CA LEU A 409 -37.82 -44.63 31.04
C LEU A 409 -37.50 -44.39 29.56
N ASN A 410 -38.34 -44.89 28.64
CA ASN A 410 -38.15 -44.66 27.21
C ASN A 410 -38.13 -43.16 26.86
N LYS A 411 -39.05 -42.37 27.42
CA LYS A 411 -39.07 -40.91 27.23
C LYS A 411 -37.81 -40.23 27.78
N LEU A 412 -37.30 -40.68 28.94
CA LEU A 412 -36.06 -40.14 29.50
C LEU A 412 -34.85 -40.48 28.62
N ILE A 413 -34.79 -41.68 28.05
CA ILE A 413 -33.74 -42.09 27.11
C ILE A 413 -33.81 -41.26 25.81
N GLU A 414 -35.01 -41.02 25.27
CA GLU A 414 -35.20 -40.13 24.13
C GLU A 414 -34.70 -38.70 24.43
N ASN A 415 -35.01 -38.17 25.61
CA ASN A 415 -34.53 -36.87 26.07
C ASN A 415 -32.99 -36.84 26.21
N GLN A 416 -32.38 -37.90 26.72
CA GLN A 416 -30.91 -38.03 26.81
C GLN A 416 -30.26 -38.03 25.42
N ASN A 417 -30.86 -38.73 24.45
CA ASN A 417 -30.37 -38.73 23.07
C ASN A 417 -30.44 -37.34 22.43
N PHE A 418 -31.55 -36.61 22.65
CA PHE A 418 -31.69 -35.24 22.17
C PHE A 418 -30.67 -34.29 22.80
N LEU A 419 -30.39 -34.47 24.11
CA LEU A 419 -29.39 -33.71 24.83
C LEU A 419 -27.97 -33.94 24.27
N ASN A 420 -27.60 -35.19 23.97
CA ASN A 420 -26.31 -35.52 23.36
C ASN A 420 -26.12 -34.84 21.98
N VAL A 421 -27.18 -34.82 21.16
CA VAL A 421 -27.16 -34.10 19.86
C VAL A 421 -26.97 -32.60 20.07
N THR A 422 -27.63 -32.02 21.07
CA THR A 422 -27.49 -30.59 21.40
C THR A 422 -26.08 -30.26 21.92
N LYS A 423 -25.47 -31.15 22.72
CA LYS A 423 -24.12 -31.00 23.26
C LYS A 423 -23.05 -31.04 22.16
N ASN A 424 -23.16 -31.95 21.20
CA ASN A 424 -22.26 -31.98 20.04
C ASN A 424 -22.30 -30.66 19.25
N LYS A 425 -23.49 -30.08 19.07
CA LYS A 425 -23.65 -28.76 18.44
C LYS A 425 -23.06 -27.64 19.29
N SER A 426 -23.13 -27.74 20.62
CA SER A 426 -22.45 -26.82 21.57
C SER A 426 -20.95 -26.77 21.31
N GLU A 427 -20.31 -27.94 21.24
CA GLU A 427 -18.87 -28.04 21.05
C GLU A 427 -18.43 -27.54 19.68
N GLU A 428 -19.22 -27.82 18.64
CA GLU A 428 -19.01 -27.25 17.30
C GLU A 428 -19.09 -25.73 17.31
N LEU A 429 -20.09 -25.16 18.01
CA LEU A 429 -20.24 -23.71 18.16
C LEU A 429 -19.07 -23.10 18.94
N SER A 430 -18.58 -23.76 19.99
CA SER A 430 -17.42 -23.32 20.77
C SER A 430 -16.12 -23.32 19.94
N LYS A 431 -15.88 -24.39 19.16
CA LYS A 431 -14.75 -24.47 18.22
C LYS A 431 -14.83 -23.39 17.15
N LEU A 432 -16.03 -23.16 16.61
CA LEU A 432 -16.28 -22.14 15.60
C LEU A 432 -16.05 -20.72 16.15
N ASN A 433 -16.48 -20.45 17.39
CA ASN A 433 -16.22 -19.17 18.07
C ASN A 433 -14.73 -18.91 18.25
N LYS A 434 -13.95 -19.90 18.71
CA LYS A 434 -12.49 -19.75 18.84
C LYS A 434 -11.83 -19.43 17.51
N LYS A 435 -12.20 -20.14 16.45
CA LYS A 435 -11.69 -19.90 15.09
C LYS A 435 -12.07 -18.50 14.58
N TYR A 436 -13.30 -18.06 14.85
CA TYR A 436 -13.77 -16.72 14.50
C TYR A 436 -12.94 -15.64 15.22
N ASP A 437 -12.72 -15.78 16.53
CA ASP A 437 -11.94 -14.81 17.32
C ASP A 437 -10.47 -14.72 16.87
N GLU A 438 -9.86 -15.84 16.49
CA GLU A 438 -8.51 -15.88 15.93
C GLU A 438 -8.42 -15.13 14.59
N LEU A 439 -9.36 -15.39 13.68
CA LEU A 439 -9.40 -14.72 12.37
C LEU A 439 -9.76 -13.25 12.50
N GLU A 440 -10.60 -12.86 13.45
CA GLU A 440 -10.93 -11.45 13.72
C GLU A 440 -9.71 -10.69 14.29
N LYS A 441 -8.87 -11.34 15.11
CA LYS A 441 -7.57 -10.77 15.53
C LYS A 441 -6.64 -10.56 14.34
N GLN A 442 -6.53 -11.56 13.45
CA GLN A 442 -5.72 -11.44 12.23
C GLN A 442 -6.24 -10.32 11.32
N ARG A 443 -7.56 -10.16 11.20
CA ARG A 443 -8.19 -9.09 10.42
C ARG A 443 -7.79 -7.71 10.94
N LYS A 444 -7.85 -7.52 12.26
CA LYS A 444 -7.45 -6.25 12.89
C LYS A 444 -5.97 -5.94 12.69
N GLN A 445 -5.09 -6.95 12.81
CA GLN A 445 -3.66 -6.79 12.55
C GLN A 445 -3.40 -6.40 11.09
N LEU A 446 -4.01 -7.13 10.15
CA LEU A 446 -3.82 -6.90 8.73
C LEU A 446 -4.41 -5.55 8.28
N GLN A 447 -5.54 -5.13 8.84
CA GLN A 447 -6.09 -3.79 8.61
C GLN A 447 -5.11 -2.71 9.08
N ALA A 448 -4.54 -2.85 10.28
CA ALA A 448 -3.55 -1.89 10.78
C ALA A 448 -2.28 -1.83 9.91
N GLU A 449 -1.85 -2.96 9.33
CA GLU A 449 -0.75 -3.00 8.36
C GLU A 449 -1.11 -2.26 7.07
N VAL A 450 -2.33 -2.43 6.55
CA VAL A 450 -2.82 -1.71 5.36
C VAL A 450 -2.87 -0.21 5.63
N ASP A 451 -3.42 0.22 6.77
CA ASP A 451 -3.53 1.63 7.14
C ASP A 451 -2.13 2.27 7.27
N ASN A 452 -1.17 1.58 7.90
CA ASN A 452 0.22 2.04 7.99
C ASN A 452 0.89 2.17 6.61
N LEU A 453 0.64 1.23 5.68
CA LEU A 453 1.17 1.32 4.32
C LEU A 453 0.57 2.50 3.54
N ILE A 454 -0.71 2.81 3.77
CA ILE A 454 -1.38 3.99 3.21
C ILE A 454 -0.71 5.27 3.73
N ASP A 455 -0.52 5.37 5.05
CA ASP A 455 0.12 6.52 5.68
C ASP A 455 1.54 6.73 5.14
N GLN A 456 2.36 5.67 5.07
CA GLN A 456 3.70 5.74 4.49
C GLN A 456 3.70 6.15 3.01
N ALA A 457 2.72 5.67 2.23
CA ALA A 457 2.59 6.04 0.83
C ALA A 457 2.21 7.52 0.67
N ASN A 458 1.35 8.04 1.56
CA ASN A 458 0.99 9.46 1.61
C ASN A 458 2.19 10.33 2.04
N ASP A 459 2.99 9.89 3.01
CA ASP A 459 4.22 10.57 3.39
C ASP A 459 5.22 10.65 2.23
N GLN A 460 5.37 9.57 1.45
CA GLN A 460 6.20 9.61 0.24
C GLN A 460 5.64 10.58 -0.81
N GLN A 461 4.31 10.68 -0.94
CA GLN A 461 3.66 11.61 -1.86
C GLN A 461 3.93 13.07 -1.46
N HIS A 462 3.81 13.41 -0.18
CA HIS A 462 4.16 14.73 0.33
C HIS A 462 5.65 15.07 0.15
N GLN A 463 6.53 14.09 0.33
CA GLN A 463 7.97 14.28 0.04
C GLN A 463 8.21 14.59 -1.44
N ILE A 464 7.52 13.91 -2.35
CA ILE A 464 7.58 14.20 -3.80
C ILE A 464 7.10 15.63 -4.09
N GLU A 465 5.96 16.04 -3.52
CA GLU A 465 5.39 17.38 -3.73
C GLU A 465 6.35 18.49 -3.28
N ASN A 466 6.96 18.34 -2.10
CA ASN A 466 7.95 19.28 -1.58
C ASN A 466 9.20 19.37 -2.47
N GLU A 467 9.70 18.24 -2.99
CA GLU A 467 10.85 18.23 -3.90
C GLU A 467 10.49 18.81 -5.28
N VAL A 468 9.28 18.59 -5.78
CA VAL A 468 8.79 19.23 -7.02
C VAL A 468 8.70 20.74 -6.87
N GLU A 469 8.25 21.24 -5.71
CA GLU A 469 8.27 22.68 -5.43
C GLU A 469 9.69 23.24 -5.46
N LYS A 470 10.66 22.58 -4.81
CA LYS A 470 12.08 22.96 -4.88
C LYS A 470 12.61 22.96 -6.31
N TYR A 471 12.28 21.93 -7.11
CA TYR A 471 12.65 21.84 -8.53
C TYR A 471 12.15 23.05 -9.31
N ASN A 472 10.88 23.40 -9.15
CA ASN A 472 10.25 24.53 -9.85
C ASN A 472 10.89 25.86 -9.46
N ASN A 473 11.13 26.09 -8.17
CA ASN A 473 11.80 27.30 -7.68
C ASN A 473 13.22 27.44 -8.25
N LYS A 474 13.94 26.33 -8.40
CA LYS A 474 15.28 26.31 -9.01
C LYS A 474 15.24 26.57 -10.52
N GLN A 475 14.24 26.05 -11.23
CA GLN A 475 14.02 26.40 -12.65
C GLN A 475 13.78 27.89 -12.85
N ILE A 476 12.89 28.49 -12.03
CA ILE A 476 12.62 29.93 -12.07
C ILE A 476 13.90 30.73 -11.83
N THR A 477 14.74 30.29 -10.88
CA THR A 477 16.03 30.92 -10.58
C THR A 477 16.98 30.86 -11.79
N ILE A 478 17.07 29.72 -12.47
CA ILE A 478 17.89 29.58 -13.69
C ILE A 478 17.39 30.50 -14.81
N GLU A 479 16.08 30.57 -15.03
CA GLU A 479 15.50 31.45 -16.05
C GLU A 479 15.79 32.92 -15.74
N SER A 480 15.67 33.32 -14.47
CA SER A 480 16.04 34.66 -14.01
C SER A 480 17.53 34.97 -14.24
N LEU A 481 18.42 34.05 -13.89
CA LEU A 481 19.87 34.21 -14.11
C LEU A 481 20.24 34.29 -15.60
N LYS A 482 19.58 33.52 -16.46
CA LYS A 482 19.76 33.60 -17.92
C LYS A 482 19.35 34.96 -18.46
N LEU A 483 18.25 35.50 -17.96
CA LEU A 483 17.72 36.81 -18.37
C LEU A 483 18.65 37.95 -17.91
N ASP A 484 19.07 37.94 -16.64
CA ASP A 484 20.06 38.88 -16.09
C ASP A 484 21.40 38.84 -16.84
N ARG A 485 21.91 37.64 -17.15
CA ARG A 485 23.12 37.47 -17.96
C ARG A 485 22.97 38.13 -19.33
N ASN A 486 21.86 37.85 -20.02
CA ASN A 486 21.63 38.37 -21.37
C ASN A 486 21.51 39.91 -21.35
N GLN A 487 20.86 40.47 -20.34
CA GLN A 487 20.75 41.91 -20.17
C GLN A 487 22.13 42.56 -19.94
N LYS A 488 22.91 42.06 -18.97
CA LYS A 488 24.27 42.56 -18.69
C LYS A 488 25.21 42.43 -19.89
N LEU A 489 25.14 41.31 -20.62
CA LEU A 489 25.91 41.12 -21.84
C LEU A 489 25.51 42.11 -22.93
N ASN A 490 24.22 42.40 -23.09
CA ASN A 490 23.75 43.35 -24.08
C ASN A 490 24.21 44.77 -23.75
N GLU A 491 24.04 45.22 -22.50
CA GLU A 491 24.53 46.51 -22.01
C GLU A 491 26.04 46.66 -22.24
N LYS A 492 26.83 45.64 -21.89
CA LYS A 492 28.29 45.68 -22.02
C LYS A 492 28.76 45.58 -23.48
N ASN A 493 28.05 44.84 -24.33
CA ASN A 493 28.31 44.82 -25.77
C ASN A 493 28.03 46.17 -26.43
N GLN A 494 26.96 46.87 -26.02
CA GLN A 494 26.67 48.22 -26.50
C GLN A 494 27.78 49.20 -26.10
N GLU A 495 28.25 49.12 -24.86
CA GLU A 495 29.39 49.93 -24.39
C GLU A 495 30.65 49.65 -25.22
N LEU A 496 30.99 48.37 -25.41
CA LEU A 496 32.14 47.94 -26.21
C LEU A 496 32.03 48.43 -27.66
N TYR A 497 30.84 48.35 -28.27
CA TYR A 497 30.59 48.84 -29.63
C TYR A 497 30.87 50.35 -29.75
N LEU A 498 30.38 51.15 -28.80
CA LEU A 498 30.63 52.60 -28.77
C LEU A 498 32.12 52.91 -28.62
N GLN A 499 32.83 52.18 -27.73
CA GLN A 499 34.27 52.34 -27.55
C GLN A 499 35.07 51.96 -28.80
N VAL A 500 34.75 50.84 -29.45
CA VAL A 500 35.40 50.42 -30.70
C VAL A 500 35.17 51.46 -31.80
N LYS A 501 33.95 51.98 -31.92
CA LYS A 501 33.61 53.03 -32.88
C LYS A 501 34.44 54.30 -32.66
N ASP A 502 34.63 54.71 -31.41
CA ASP A 502 35.50 55.84 -31.08
C ASP A 502 36.97 55.54 -31.40
N CYS A 503 37.47 54.34 -31.09
CA CYS A 503 38.84 53.96 -31.44
C CYS A 503 39.09 53.94 -32.94
N ILE A 504 38.13 53.48 -33.75
CA ILE A 504 38.22 53.54 -35.22
C ILE A 504 38.32 55.00 -35.69
N LYS A 505 37.55 55.91 -35.07
CA LYS A 505 37.62 57.34 -35.38
C LYS A 505 39.00 57.92 -35.02
N GLN A 506 39.53 57.61 -33.83
CA GLN A 506 40.86 58.04 -33.39
C GLN A 506 41.96 57.47 -34.29
N LYS A 507 41.83 56.20 -34.73
CA LYS A 507 42.76 55.54 -35.64
C LYS A 507 42.83 56.26 -36.99
N LYS A 508 41.68 56.58 -37.59
CA LYS A 508 41.63 57.34 -38.85
C LYS A 508 42.27 58.72 -38.73
N ILE A 509 42.06 59.41 -37.61
CA ILE A 509 42.69 60.70 -37.35
C ILE A 509 44.22 60.52 -37.27
N TYR A 510 44.68 59.54 -36.50
CA TYR A 510 46.10 59.22 -36.37
C TYR A 510 46.76 58.87 -37.71
N GLU A 511 46.14 57.99 -38.53
CA GLU A 511 46.65 57.60 -39.87
C GLU A 511 46.77 58.82 -40.80
N ASN A 512 45.78 59.73 -40.78
CA ASN A 512 45.85 60.98 -41.55
C ASN A 512 47.00 61.88 -41.09
N PHE A 513 47.30 61.93 -39.79
CA PHE A 513 48.43 62.70 -39.26
C PHE A 513 49.77 62.05 -39.59
N GLU A 514 49.87 60.73 -39.52
CA GLU A 514 51.05 59.97 -39.91
C GLU A 514 51.38 60.20 -41.40
N GLN A 515 50.36 60.17 -42.27
CA GLN A 515 50.52 60.47 -43.69
C GLN A 515 50.95 61.92 -43.96
N LYS A 516 50.37 62.90 -43.24
CA LYS A 516 50.79 64.32 -43.34
C LYS A 516 52.24 64.51 -42.90
N GLN A 517 52.63 63.90 -41.79
CA GLN A 517 53.99 63.98 -41.27
C GLN A 517 54.99 63.35 -42.27
N SER A 518 54.65 62.20 -42.87
CA SER A 518 55.45 61.57 -43.93
C SER A 518 55.63 62.51 -45.13
N ASN A 519 54.56 63.15 -45.60
CA ASN A 519 54.61 64.10 -46.72
C ASN A 519 55.47 65.34 -46.42
N LEU A 520 55.44 65.85 -45.18
CA LEU A 520 56.29 66.98 -44.77
C LEU A 520 57.77 66.60 -44.73
N ILE A 521 58.09 65.39 -44.25
CA ILE A 521 59.46 64.87 -44.24
C ILE A 521 59.98 64.70 -45.68
N GLU A 522 59.16 64.17 -46.58
CA GLU A 522 59.50 64.02 -48.00
C GLU A 522 59.81 65.37 -48.65
N LYS A 523 58.94 66.37 -48.49
CA LYS A 523 59.16 67.74 -49.00
C LYS A 523 60.41 68.41 -48.42
N ALA A 524 60.69 68.21 -47.14
CA ALA A 524 61.92 68.75 -46.52
C ALA A 524 63.18 68.13 -47.13
N ASN A 525 63.14 66.83 -47.45
CA ASN A 525 64.24 66.14 -48.12
C ASN A 525 64.43 66.59 -49.59
N GLU A 526 63.34 66.84 -50.32
CA GLU A 526 63.38 67.41 -51.66
C GLU A 526 64.06 68.79 -51.68
N ILE A 527 63.63 69.71 -50.79
CA ILE A 527 64.22 71.05 -50.70
C ILE A 527 65.71 70.96 -50.33
N LYS A 528 66.09 70.04 -49.44
CA LYS A 528 67.49 69.81 -49.08
C LYS A 528 68.34 69.42 -50.29
N ALA A 529 67.84 68.51 -51.15
CA ALA A 529 68.54 68.09 -52.36
C ALA A 529 68.70 69.23 -53.38
N VAL A 530 67.64 70.05 -53.55
CA VAL A 530 67.67 71.23 -54.42
C VAL A 530 68.69 72.26 -53.92
N ILE A 531 68.69 72.58 -52.62
CA ILE A 531 69.65 73.50 -52.01
C ILE A 531 71.09 72.98 -52.19
N GLN A 532 71.35 71.70 -51.93
CA GLN A 532 72.69 71.12 -52.10
C GLN A 532 73.19 71.24 -53.54
N THR A 533 72.31 71.00 -54.52
CA THR A 533 72.64 71.12 -55.95
C THR A 533 72.99 72.57 -56.32
N GLU A 534 72.18 73.53 -55.88
CA GLU A 534 72.42 74.95 -56.18
C GLU A 534 73.66 75.51 -55.47
N VAL A 535 73.94 75.07 -54.24
CA VAL A 535 75.17 75.43 -53.53
C VAL A 535 76.41 74.91 -54.27
N GLN A 536 76.38 73.66 -54.76
CA GLN A 536 77.47 73.10 -55.57
C GLN A 536 77.68 73.89 -56.87
N GLN A 537 76.60 74.35 -57.51
CA GLN A 537 76.70 75.20 -58.71
C GLN A 537 77.27 76.58 -58.39
N ILE A 538 76.90 77.19 -57.26
CA ILE A 538 77.52 78.44 -56.77
C ILE A 538 79.02 78.25 -56.55
N GLU A 539 79.44 77.16 -55.90
CA GLU A 539 80.85 76.83 -55.69
C GLU A 539 81.62 76.66 -57.01
N SER A 540 81.00 76.00 -58.00
CA SER A 540 81.56 75.85 -59.34
C SER A 540 81.75 77.19 -60.05
N ILE A 541 80.73 78.06 -60.03
CA ILE A 541 80.76 79.40 -60.64
C ILE A 541 81.83 80.28 -59.98
N LEU A 542 81.97 80.21 -58.65
CA LEU A 542 83.02 80.92 -57.91
C LEU A 542 84.42 80.43 -58.28
N ASN A 543 84.59 79.12 -58.47
CA ASN A 543 85.87 78.55 -58.91
C ASN A 543 86.19 78.95 -60.36
N GLU A 544 85.21 78.93 -61.25
CA GLU A 544 85.37 79.34 -62.64
C GLU A 544 85.70 80.84 -62.76
N TYR A 545 85.01 81.69 -62.00
CA TYR A 545 85.35 83.11 -61.85
C TYR A 545 86.80 83.29 -61.40
N LYS A 546 87.23 82.55 -60.36
CA LYS A 546 88.59 82.63 -59.82
C LYS A 546 89.66 82.21 -60.83
N VAL A 547 89.39 81.21 -61.67
CA VAL A 547 90.30 80.78 -62.74
C VAL A 547 90.35 81.81 -63.87
N THR A 548 89.18 82.26 -64.35
CA THR A 548 89.07 83.23 -65.45
C THR A 548 89.69 84.59 -65.09
N TYR A 549 89.56 85.01 -63.83
CA TYR A 549 90.20 86.21 -63.30
C TYR A 549 91.73 86.08 -63.26
N LYS A 550 92.26 84.86 -63.10
CA LYS A 550 93.69 84.55 -63.05
C LYS A 550 94.33 84.56 -64.44
N ASP A 551 93.61 84.10 -65.46
CA ASP A 551 94.07 84.05 -66.85
C ASP A 551 94.17 85.44 -67.52
N LEU A 552 93.50 86.47 -66.96
CA LEU A 552 93.60 87.87 -67.41
C LEU A 552 94.93 88.57 -67.05
N HIS A 553 95.95 87.87 -66.53
CA HIS A 553 97.28 88.42 -66.17
C HIS A 553 97.27 89.69 -65.28
N LEU A 554 96.24 89.86 -64.44
CA LEU A 554 96.13 90.98 -63.48
C LEU A 554 96.95 90.77 -62.18
N GLN A 555 97.85 89.78 -62.14
CA GLN A 555 98.44 89.29 -60.89
C GLN A 555 99.77 89.93 -60.46
N GLN A 556 100.22 91.04 -61.07
CA GLN A 556 101.51 91.66 -60.70
C GLN A 556 101.48 93.10 -60.17
N ASN A 557 100.33 93.69 -59.83
CA ASN A 557 100.30 94.99 -59.12
C ASN A 557 99.19 95.16 -58.08
N TYR A 558 98.68 94.06 -57.52
CA TYR A 558 97.68 94.11 -56.44
C TYR A 558 98.13 93.22 -55.27
N ASP A 559 99.02 93.77 -54.43
CA ASP A 559 99.50 93.08 -53.23
C ASP A 559 98.97 93.75 -51.94
N ILE A 560 98.34 92.89 -51.14
CA ILE A 560 98.23 92.85 -49.67
C ILE A 560 97.11 93.60 -48.93
N GLN A 561 96.55 94.73 -49.36
CA GLN A 561 95.57 95.43 -48.47
C GLN A 561 94.09 95.01 -48.62
N SER A 562 93.62 94.50 -49.77
CA SER A 562 92.19 94.20 -50.01
C SER A 562 91.76 92.76 -49.71
N LYS A 563 92.64 91.94 -49.11
CA LYS A 563 92.38 90.52 -48.83
C LYS A 563 91.58 90.29 -47.54
N LYS A 564 91.25 91.36 -46.80
CA LYS A 564 90.61 91.32 -45.47
C LYS A 564 89.14 91.74 -45.45
N ASP A 565 88.64 92.34 -46.55
CA ASP A 565 87.25 92.82 -46.69
C ASP A 565 86.38 91.91 -47.59
N LEU A 566 86.91 90.74 -47.96
CA LEU A 566 86.19 89.59 -48.52
C LEU A 566 86.20 88.48 -47.46
#